data_AF-A0AAX3HHJ6-F1
#
_entry.id   AF-A0AAX3HHJ6-F1
#
_cell.length_a   1.000
_cell.length_b   1.000
_cell.length_c   1.000
_cell.angle_alpha   90.00
_cell.angle_beta   90.00
_cell.angle_gamma   90.00
#
_symmetry.space_group_name_H-M   'P 1'
#
loop_
_entity.id
_entity.type
_entity.pdbx_description
1 polymer ?
#
loop_
_entity_poly.entity_id
_entity_poly.type
_entity_poly.pdbx_seq_one_letter_code
_entity_poly.pdbx_strand_id
1 'polypeptide(L)'
;MLTYKTYLEEKDSLTFQEAEEIYSQILQSANSSDSDFKEFWEDMIKSAIVYANTRAEWSIQTLEERRDIDDSRTHQHNTFMINLKVIANYMKQQNWSSVWFDELGTIESDRKRFGDFACYLVCINSLNAR
;
A
#
# COMPACT_ATOMS: atom_id res chain seq x y z
N MET A 1 -8.35 -17.02 -16.44
CA MET A 1 -8.06 -17.03 -15.00
C MET A 1 -6.80 -16.22 -14.79
N LEU A 2 -6.83 -15.20 -13.94
CA LEU A 2 -5.66 -14.40 -13.63
C LEU A 2 -4.74 -15.22 -12.72
N THR A 3 -3.45 -15.29 -13.04
CA THR A 3 -2.44 -15.96 -12.22
C THR A 3 -1.41 -14.96 -11.73
N TYR A 4 -0.68 -15.30 -10.67
CA TYR A 4 0.44 -14.47 -10.22
C TYR A 4 1.49 -14.31 -11.32
N LYS A 5 1.80 -15.39 -12.06
CA LYS A 5 2.78 -15.36 -13.15
C LYS A 5 2.39 -14.37 -14.26
N THR A 6 1.13 -14.36 -14.66
CA THR A 6 0.63 -13.39 -15.66
C THR A 6 0.60 -11.95 -15.13
N TYR A 7 0.39 -11.76 -13.83
CA TYR A 7 0.47 -10.43 -13.21
C TYR A 7 1.90 -9.87 -13.24
N LEU A 8 2.92 -10.71 -13.06
CA LEU A 8 4.33 -10.29 -13.11
C LEU A 8 4.79 -9.79 -14.49
N GLU A 9 4.02 -10.04 -15.54
CA GLU A 9 4.30 -9.54 -16.89
C GLU A 9 3.79 -8.09 -17.08
N GLU A 10 2.98 -7.57 -16.14
CA GLU A 10 2.48 -6.20 -16.17
C GLU A 10 3.60 -5.20 -15.84
N LYS A 11 3.67 -4.11 -16.62
CA LYS A 11 4.72 -3.08 -16.52
C LYS A 11 4.90 -2.49 -15.13
N ASP A 12 3.79 -2.32 -14.41
CA ASP A 12 3.76 -1.61 -13.13
C ASP A 12 3.67 -2.57 -11.93
N SER A 13 3.90 -3.87 -12.17
CA SER A 13 3.78 -4.89 -11.13
C SER A 13 4.81 -4.67 -10.02
N LEU A 14 4.36 -4.87 -8.79
CA LEU A 14 5.21 -5.03 -7.61
C LEU A 14 5.29 -6.50 -7.24
N THR A 15 6.49 -7.06 -7.15
CA THR A 15 6.68 -8.43 -6.66
C THR A 15 6.53 -8.52 -5.15
N PHE A 16 6.30 -9.72 -4.61
CA PHE A 16 6.25 -9.92 -3.16
C PHE A 16 7.60 -9.60 -2.51
N GLN A 17 8.70 -9.91 -3.21
CA GLN A 17 10.06 -9.63 -2.73
C GLN A 17 10.30 -8.13 -2.61
N GLU A 18 10.02 -7.34 -3.66
CA GLU A 18 10.14 -5.88 -3.60
C GLU A 18 9.26 -5.28 -2.50
N ALA A 19 8.03 -5.77 -2.35
CA ALA A 19 7.12 -5.31 -1.31
C ALA A 19 7.66 -5.62 0.11
N GLU A 20 8.24 -6.80 0.32
CA GLU A 20 8.86 -7.19 1.59
C GLU A 20 10.12 -6.36 1.87
N GLU A 21 10.95 -6.11 0.87
CA GLU A 21 12.14 -5.26 0.98
C GLU A 21 11.75 -3.83 1.39
N ILE A 22 10.76 -3.22 0.74
CA ILE A 22 10.23 -1.90 1.09
C ILE A 22 9.65 -1.90 2.51
N TYR A 23 8.86 -2.92 2.87
CA TYR A 23 8.30 -3.06 4.22
C TYR A 23 9.39 -3.12 5.29
N SER A 24 10.40 -3.95 5.07
CA SER A 24 11.56 -4.11 5.95
C SER A 24 12.37 -2.82 6.08
N GLN A 25 12.57 -2.07 4.98
CA GLN A 25 13.24 -0.76 5.03
C GLN A 25 12.50 0.24 5.92
N ILE A 26 11.17 0.29 5.85
CA ILE A 26 10.37 1.19 6.71
C ILE A 26 10.62 0.85 8.18
N LEU A 27 10.50 -0.42 8.55
CA LEU A 27 10.64 -0.87 9.94
C LEU A 27 12.06 -0.71 10.49
N GLN A 28 13.09 -0.93 9.67
CA GLN A 28 14.49 -0.74 10.08
C GLN A 28 14.85 0.74 10.25
N SER A 29 14.21 1.61 9.46
CA SER A 29 14.51 3.05 9.46
C SER A 29 13.71 3.82 10.51
N ALA A 30 12.54 3.31 10.91
CA ALA A 30 11.68 3.96 11.89
C ALA A 30 12.08 3.64 13.33
N ASN A 31 11.87 4.61 14.23
CA ASN A 31 11.86 4.31 15.66
C ASN A 31 10.52 3.67 16.04
N SER A 32 10.50 2.34 16.20
CA SER A 32 9.29 1.59 16.56
C SER A 32 8.72 1.91 17.95
N SER A 33 9.41 2.72 18.77
CA SER A 33 8.88 3.18 20.07
C SER A 33 8.13 4.51 19.97
N ASP A 34 8.34 5.27 18.90
CA ASP A 34 7.75 6.59 18.67
C ASP A 34 6.22 6.53 18.56
N SER A 35 5.52 7.42 19.28
CA SER A 35 4.05 7.41 19.35
C SER A 35 3.38 7.88 18.07
N ASP A 36 3.90 8.95 17.46
CA ASP A 36 3.29 9.55 16.29
C ASP A 36 3.47 8.63 15.09
N PHE A 37 4.65 8.02 14.94
CA PHE A 37 4.89 7.01 13.91
C PHE A 37 3.92 5.83 14.05
N LYS A 38 3.66 5.34 15.28
CA LYS A 38 2.69 4.26 15.50
C LYS A 38 1.28 4.65 15.07
N GLU A 39 0.84 5.87 15.38
CA GLU A 39 -0.47 6.37 14.97
C GLU A 39 -0.58 6.45 13.44
N PHE A 40 0.42 7.07 12.77
CA PHE A 40 0.45 7.13 11.32
C PHE A 40 0.52 5.75 10.66
N TRP A 41 1.25 4.81 11.26
CA TRP A 41 1.32 3.43 10.81
C TRP A 41 -0.04 2.73 10.93
N GLU A 42 -0.73 2.89 12.06
CA GLU A 42 -2.06 2.32 12.28
C GLU A 42 -3.07 2.87 11.25
N ASP A 43 -3.08 4.18 11.03
CA ASP A 43 -3.96 4.82 10.04
C ASP A 43 -3.64 4.41 8.61
N MET A 44 -2.36 4.23 8.28
CA MET A 44 -1.93 3.69 6.99
C MET A 44 -2.45 2.26 6.81
N ILE A 45 -2.26 1.37 7.79
CA ILE A 45 -2.75 -0.01 7.70
C ILE A 45 -4.27 -0.07 7.61
N LYS A 46 -5.02 0.74 8.39
CA LYS A 46 -6.48 0.85 8.28
C LYS A 46 -6.91 1.23 6.86
N SER A 47 -6.29 2.26 6.28
CA SER A 47 -6.59 2.68 4.90
C SER A 47 -6.21 1.63 3.85
N ALA A 48 -5.11 0.90 4.05
CA ALA A 48 -4.69 -0.21 3.20
C ALA A 48 -5.71 -1.35 3.20
N ILE A 49 -6.22 -1.73 4.38
CA ILE A 49 -7.26 -2.77 4.53
C ILE A 49 -8.51 -2.39 3.75
N VAL A 50 -9.01 -1.16 3.93
CA VAL A 50 -10.21 -0.68 3.24
C VAL A 50 -10.03 -0.75 1.72
N TYR A 51 -8.93 -0.22 1.20
CA TYR A 51 -8.65 -0.25 -0.24
C TYR A 51 -8.44 -1.67 -0.79
N ALA A 52 -7.66 -2.51 -0.09
CA ALA A 52 -7.34 -3.85 -0.53
C ALA A 52 -8.58 -4.76 -0.59
N ASN A 53 -9.51 -4.61 0.36
CA ASN A 53 -10.79 -5.32 0.34
C ASN A 53 -11.59 -4.96 -0.91
N THR A 54 -11.79 -3.66 -1.17
CA THR A 54 -12.47 -3.19 -2.39
C THR A 54 -11.78 -3.68 -3.66
N ARG A 55 -10.43 -3.72 -3.68
CA ARG A 55 -9.66 -4.21 -4.83
C ARG A 55 -9.79 -5.73 -5.03
N ALA A 56 -9.89 -6.50 -3.96
CA ALA A 56 -10.14 -7.94 -4.02
C ALA A 56 -11.54 -8.23 -4.60
N GLU A 57 -12.56 -7.53 -4.11
CA GLU A 57 -13.95 -7.62 -4.60
C GLU A 57 -14.07 -7.24 -6.07
N TRP A 58 -13.30 -6.24 -6.52
CA TRP A 58 -13.29 -5.82 -7.92
C TRP A 58 -13.09 -6.97 -8.90
N SER A 59 -12.29 -7.98 -8.54
CA SER A 59 -11.99 -9.13 -9.41
C SER A 59 -13.19 -10.05 -9.69
N ILE A 60 -14.21 -10.02 -8.82
CA ILE A 60 -15.40 -10.87 -8.90
C ILE A 60 -16.70 -10.10 -9.17
N GLN A 61 -16.67 -8.76 -9.05
CA GLN A 61 -17.80 -7.89 -9.37
C GLN A 61 -18.06 -7.78 -10.88
N THR A 62 -19.34 -7.57 -11.21
CA THR A 62 -19.83 -7.19 -12.54
C THR A 62 -19.41 -5.77 -12.92
N LEU A 63 -19.62 -5.39 -14.19
CA LEU A 63 -19.35 -4.03 -14.66
C LEU A 63 -20.24 -2.97 -14.00
N GLU A 64 -21.48 -3.32 -13.65
CA GLU A 64 -22.43 -2.41 -13.00
C GLU A 64 -22.02 -2.14 -11.55
N GLU A 65 -21.78 -3.19 -10.76
CA GLU A 65 -21.30 -3.07 -9.38
C GLU A 65 -20.00 -2.26 -9.29
N ARG A 66 -19.07 -2.46 -10.23
CA ARG A 66 -17.82 -1.69 -10.29
C ARG A 66 -18.06 -0.20 -10.52
N ARG A 67 -19.03 0.18 -11.36
CA ARG A 67 -19.35 1.60 -11.62
C ARG A 67 -19.88 2.28 -10.37
N ASP A 68 -20.68 1.58 -9.58
CA ASP A 68 -21.27 2.13 -8.35
C ASP A 68 -20.21 2.39 -7.26
N ILE A 69 -19.10 1.66 -7.28
CA ILE A 69 -18.03 1.79 -6.27
C ILE A 69 -16.75 2.47 -6.79
N ASP A 70 -16.67 2.87 -8.06
CA ASP A 70 -15.42 3.34 -8.69
C ASP A 70 -14.88 4.62 -8.02
N ASP A 71 -15.77 5.58 -7.75
CA ASP A 71 -15.42 6.82 -7.04
C ASP A 71 -14.93 6.54 -5.62
N SER A 72 -15.62 5.62 -4.91
CA SER A 72 -15.25 5.19 -3.56
C SER A 72 -13.88 4.50 -3.56
N ARG A 73 -13.63 3.59 -4.51
CA ARG A 73 -12.34 2.92 -4.67
C ARG A 73 -11.22 3.92 -4.93
N THR A 74 -11.45 4.90 -5.81
CA THR A 74 -10.48 5.96 -6.10
C THR A 74 -10.18 6.79 -4.87
N HIS A 75 -11.19 7.15 -4.09
CA HIS A 75 -11.04 7.87 -2.83
C HIS A 75 -10.22 7.06 -1.81
N GLN A 76 -10.56 5.79 -1.58
CA GLN A 76 -9.84 4.90 -0.67
C GLN A 76 -8.36 4.75 -1.06
N HIS A 77 -8.09 4.61 -2.36
CA HIS A 77 -6.71 4.53 -2.87
C HIS A 77 -5.92 5.81 -2.59
N ASN A 78 -6.53 6.97 -2.84
CA ASN A 78 -5.92 8.26 -2.56
C ASN A 78 -5.62 8.41 -1.07
N THR A 79 -6.56 8.03 -0.19
CA THR A 79 -6.36 8.06 1.26
C THR A 79 -5.16 7.21 1.69
N PHE A 80 -5.05 5.98 1.17
CA PHE A 80 -3.89 5.12 1.44
C PHE A 80 -2.57 5.76 0.99
N MET A 81 -2.50 6.28 -0.23
CA MET A 81 -1.29 6.93 -0.75
C MET A 81 -0.92 8.19 0.05
N ILE A 82 -1.91 8.96 0.51
CA ILE A 82 -1.70 10.12 1.38
C ILE A 82 -1.10 9.67 2.72
N ASN A 83 -1.65 8.63 3.36
CA ASN A 83 -1.14 8.12 4.63
C ASN A 83 0.30 7.61 4.51
N LEU A 84 0.65 6.91 3.41
CA LEU A 84 2.05 6.55 3.14
C LEU A 84 2.97 7.77 3.02
N LYS A 85 2.51 8.81 2.31
CA LYS A 85 3.28 10.05 2.15
C LYS A 85 3.45 10.80 3.47
N VAL A 86 2.45 10.76 4.36
CA VAL A 86 2.55 11.30 5.72
C VAL A 86 3.67 10.60 6.48
N ILE A 87 3.72 9.27 6.45
CA ILE A 87 4.80 8.50 7.08
C ILE A 87 6.17 8.91 6.52
N ALA A 88 6.33 8.91 5.20
CA ALA A 88 7.61 9.26 4.56
C ALA A 88 8.08 10.69 4.93
N ASN A 89 7.15 11.67 4.94
CA ASN A 89 7.45 13.04 5.34
C ASN A 89 7.81 13.15 6.83
N TYR A 90 7.08 12.44 7.69
CA TYR A 90 7.37 12.42 9.13
C TYR A 90 8.75 11.82 9.39
N MET A 91 9.06 10.66 8.81
CA MET A 91 10.38 10.03 8.90
C MET A 91 11.49 11.01 8.48
N LYS A 92 11.31 11.72 7.36
CA LYS A 92 12.25 12.74 6.90
C LYS A 92 12.44 13.88 7.92
N GLN A 93 11.36 14.35 8.56
CA GLN A 93 11.43 15.37 9.61
C GLN A 93 12.20 14.90 10.85
N GLN A 94 12.10 13.60 11.18
CA GLN A 94 12.85 12.98 12.27
C GLN A 94 14.30 12.59 11.91
N ASN A 95 14.77 12.92 10.70
CA ASN A 95 16.05 12.47 10.13
C ASN A 95 16.17 10.93 10.01
N TRP A 96 15.05 10.24 9.87
CA TRP A 96 15.01 8.82 9.52
C TRP A 96 15.00 8.63 8.02
N SER A 97 15.47 7.47 7.57
CA SER A 97 15.51 7.16 6.14
C SER A 97 14.11 6.96 5.58
N SER A 98 13.78 7.67 4.50
CA SER A 98 12.50 7.58 3.78
C SER A 98 12.67 7.20 2.30
N VAL A 99 13.83 6.66 1.90
CA VAL A 99 14.17 6.35 0.49
C VAL A 99 13.25 5.28 -0.11
N TRP A 100 12.73 4.39 0.74
CA TRP A 100 11.73 3.37 0.38
C TRP A 100 10.51 3.96 -0.33
N PHE A 101 10.16 5.22 -0.06
CA PHE A 101 9.01 5.86 -0.70
C PHE A 101 9.30 6.19 -2.17
N ASP A 102 10.54 6.59 -2.49
CA ASP A 102 10.97 6.86 -3.86
C ASP A 102 11.08 5.56 -4.68
N GLU A 103 11.37 4.42 -4.04
CA GLU A 103 11.39 3.08 -4.67
C GLU A 103 9.99 2.58 -5.08
N LEU A 104 8.93 3.09 -4.46
CA LEU A 104 7.55 2.86 -4.89
C LEU A 104 7.19 3.67 -6.15
N GLY A 105 7.98 4.69 -6.49
CA GLY A 105 7.73 5.61 -7.60
C GLY A 105 6.95 6.85 -7.17
N THR A 106 6.20 7.46 -8.09
CA THR A 106 5.42 8.67 -7.82
C THR A 106 3.93 8.37 -7.72
N ILE A 107 3.21 9.11 -6.87
CA ILE A 107 1.75 8.95 -6.70
C ILE A 107 1.01 9.26 -8.01
N GLU A 108 1.59 10.08 -8.89
CA GLU A 108 0.99 10.49 -10.15
C GLU A 108 1.15 9.41 -11.24
N SER A 109 2.34 8.79 -11.34
CA SER A 109 2.63 7.79 -12.39
C SER A 109 2.40 6.34 -11.96
N ASP A 110 2.66 6.00 -10.70
CA ASP A 110 2.84 4.62 -10.25
C ASP A 110 1.72 4.14 -9.33
N ARG A 111 0.54 4.77 -9.43
CA ARG A 111 -0.67 4.48 -8.63
C ARG A 111 -0.93 2.98 -8.45
N LYS A 112 -0.79 2.18 -9.52
CA LYS A 112 -1.02 0.73 -9.47
C LYS A 112 -0.03 0.04 -8.54
N ARG A 113 1.27 0.37 -8.63
CA ARG A 113 2.34 -0.14 -7.77
C ARG A 113 2.08 0.17 -6.30
N PHE A 114 1.63 1.39 -5.98
CA PHE A 114 1.15 1.74 -4.63
C PHE A 114 -0.04 0.87 -4.20
N GLY A 115 -1.00 0.67 -5.09
CA GLY A 115 -2.13 -0.20 -4.80
C GLY A 115 -1.71 -1.66 -4.58
N ASP A 116 -0.68 -2.15 -5.27
CA ASP A 116 -0.16 -3.51 -5.10
C ASP A 116 0.52 -3.63 -3.73
N PHE A 117 1.27 -2.60 -3.35
CA PHE A 117 1.87 -2.50 -2.01
C PHE A 117 0.81 -2.55 -0.91
N ALA A 118 -0.34 -1.87 -1.06
CA ALA A 118 -1.46 -1.98 -0.11
C ALA A 118 -1.93 -3.42 0.08
N CYS A 119 -2.06 -4.19 -1.01
CA CYS A 119 -2.46 -5.59 -0.95
C CYS A 119 -1.40 -6.47 -0.24
N TYR A 120 -0.11 -6.24 -0.48
CA TYR A 120 0.95 -6.96 0.22
C TYR A 120 1.02 -6.62 1.71
N LEU A 121 0.86 -5.34 2.08
CA LEU A 121 0.79 -4.91 3.47
C LEU A 121 -0.33 -5.64 4.21
N VAL A 122 -1.52 -5.71 3.60
CA VAL A 122 -2.67 -6.43 4.18
C VAL A 122 -2.37 -7.92 4.31
N CYS A 123 -1.79 -8.55 3.28
CA CYS A 123 -1.36 -9.94 3.34
C CYS A 123 -0.41 -10.21 4.52
N ILE A 124 0.67 -9.43 4.64
CA ILE A 124 1.67 -9.55 5.71
C ILE A 124 0.99 -9.36 7.08
N ASN A 125 0.18 -8.31 7.23
CA ASN A 125 -0.50 -8.01 8.49
C ASN A 125 -1.49 -9.13 8.89
N SER A 126 -2.25 -9.67 7.93
CA SER A 126 -3.16 -10.80 8.16
C SER A 126 -2.42 -12.08 8.56
N LEU A 127 -1.25 -12.35 7.96
CA LEU A 127 -0.42 -13.51 8.33
C LEU A 127 0.18 -13.39 9.74
N ASN A 128 0.51 -12.18 10.18
CA ASN A 128 1.05 -11.92 11.52
C ASN A 128 0.01 -12.03 12.64
N ALA A 129 -1.28 -11.94 12.32
CA ALA A 129 -2.38 -12.05 13.28
C ALA A 129 -2.77 -13.51 13.64
N ARG A 130 -1.98 -14.49 13.20
CA ARG A 130 -2.18 -15.92 13.46
C ARG A 130 -1.94 -16.32 14.92
#